data_AF-A0A816GXN4-F1
#
_entry.id   AF-A0A816GXN4-F1
#
_cell.length_a   1.000
_cell.length_b   1.000
_cell.length_c   1.000
_cell.angle_alpha   90.00
_cell.angle_beta   90.00
_cell.angle_gamma   90.00
#
_symmetry.space_group_name_H-M   'P 1'
#
loop_
_entity.id
_entity.type
_entity.pdbx_description
1 polymer ?
#
loop_
_entity_poly.entity_id
_entity_poly.type
_entity_poly.pdbx_seq_one_letter_code
_entity_poly.pdbx_strand_id
1 'polypeptide(L)'
;FYWIDKSTILFLSNRGSSGHTQIFQLNLPDDVSKVDSFIEPIQITEFPLDVDNLLVNRQASRLAFSCQVYANLTIEQTAARLAEEKESNSLVYTFDKLFIRHWDEYMTGRRYHPFVVSIERNAQGTFKLTSTIVDVLSGIDSDSPTRPFGDAKSQWSFSASGNSFAFTRQHDETSEVAWSTNLDIYTVDLTQTVVTNKCITCTNLAADQDPKYSPTDDNILVYRAQSVPGYESDQYKIKYYDGTTTKTLMDDWDQSIQVTTWTDNGKSLFLELGEQANHVIYQLLDVHYPNMTVVPRGSVSGTSRDINPDPTDDQTFVLTYENLVKPTNIILQKGTVSFPATKHNDMLIDRVRWSPTYEPFSFEGAQNETVWGWHVPPVSGTSQKAPLAFLIHGGPQNSWYNTWGRGWSFQSFAAQGYAVIAINFHGSDSYGQKFTDSITGEYGTLPFEDLELGLTAALNKYAYINGSRAVALGASYGGYMINWIAGHPKMSQRFRALVNHDGLFDMREMAYVTEELWFTEHDAGG
;
A
#
# COMPACT_ATOMS: atom_id res chain seq x y z
N PHE A 1 -7.32 -2.05 -14.45
CA PHE A 1 -7.67 -2.68 -15.75
C PHE A 1 -6.55 -3.61 -16.15
N TYR A 2 -6.83 -4.61 -16.99
CA TYR A 2 -5.85 -5.60 -17.44
C TYR A 2 -6.01 -5.83 -18.93
N TRP A 3 -4.92 -5.82 -19.68
CA TRP A 3 -4.95 -6.36 -21.03
C TRP A 3 -5.22 -7.87 -20.94
N ILE A 4 -6.04 -8.40 -21.84
CA ILE A 4 -6.20 -9.85 -22.02
C ILE A 4 -5.53 -10.33 -23.31
N ASP A 5 -5.45 -9.43 -24.31
CA ASP A 5 -4.70 -9.60 -25.54
C ASP A 5 -4.18 -8.22 -26.01
N LYS A 6 -3.71 -8.11 -27.26
CA LYS A 6 -3.10 -6.87 -27.79
C LYS A 6 -4.07 -5.72 -28.00
N SER A 7 -5.37 -5.99 -28.08
CA SER A 7 -6.38 -4.98 -28.40
C SER A 7 -7.56 -5.01 -27.44
N THR A 8 -7.57 -5.87 -26.43
CA THR A 8 -8.69 -5.97 -25.48
C THR A 8 -8.22 -5.74 -24.06
N ILE A 9 -8.96 -4.89 -23.34
CA ILE A 9 -8.76 -4.60 -21.92
C ILE A 9 -9.99 -5.06 -21.14
N LEU A 10 -9.78 -5.70 -19.99
CA LEU A 10 -10.77 -5.99 -18.97
C LEU A 10 -10.67 -5.00 -17.81
N PHE A 11 -11.79 -4.53 -17.30
CA PHE A 11 -11.83 -3.57 -16.18
C PHE A 11 -13.13 -3.66 -15.39
N LEU A 12 -13.13 -3.12 -14.19
CA LEU A 12 -14.30 -3.06 -13.32
C LEU A 12 -15.06 -1.75 -13.53
N SER A 13 -16.38 -1.81 -13.58
CA SER A 13 -17.24 -0.63 -13.70
C SER A 13 -18.64 -0.91 -13.19
N ASN A 14 -19.31 0.09 -12.62
CA ASN A 14 -20.71 0.05 -12.21
C ASN A 14 -21.67 0.66 -13.26
N ARG A 15 -21.23 0.76 -14.53
CA ARG A 15 -22.03 1.36 -15.62
C ARG A 15 -23.19 0.50 -16.11
N GLY A 16 -23.28 -0.74 -15.64
CA GLY A 16 -24.34 -1.68 -16.01
C GLY A 16 -25.69 -1.27 -15.43
N SER A 17 -26.77 -1.88 -15.93
CA SER A 17 -28.14 -1.58 -15.49
C SER A 17 -28.45 -1.98 -14.06
N SER A 18 -27.71 -2.93 -13.48
CA SER A 18 -27.89 -3.37 -12.10
C SER A 18 -27.36 -2.37 -11.06
N GLY A 19 -26.47 -1.45 -11.46
CA GLY A 19 -25.74 -0.55 -10.55
C GLY A 19 -24.61 -1.21 -9.77
N HIS A 20 -24.47 -2.54 -9.84
CA HIS A 20 -23.33 -3.25 -9.27
C HIS A 20 -22.08 -3.07 -10.13
N THR A 21 -20.91 -3.03 -9.48
CA THR A 21 -19.62 -3.12 -10.15
C THR A 21 -19.47 -4.50 -10.77
N GLN A 22 -19.20 -4.56 -12.07
CA GLN A 22 -19.06 -5.79 -12.85
C GLN A 22 -17.82 -5.72 -13.73
N ILE A 23 -17.45 -6.84 -14.35
CA ILE A 23 -16.34 -6.90 -15.30
C ILE A 23 -16.84 -6.49 -16.70
N PHE A 24 -16.13 -5.56 -17.31
CA PHE A 24 -16.35 -5.07 -18.67
C PHE A 24 -15.12 -5.34 -19.52
N GLN A 25 -15.34 -5.57 -20.81
CA GLN A 25 -14.28 -5.55 -21.82
C GLN A 25 -14.36 -4.27 -22.65
N LEU A 26 -13.21 -3.80 -23.11
CA LEU A 26 -13.06 -2.72 -24.09
C LEU A 26 -12.17 -3.20 -25.22
N ASN A 27 -12.69 -3.18 -26.45
CA ASN A 27 -11.94 -3.54 -27.65
C ASN A 27 -11.35 -2.29 -28.30
N LEU A 28 -10.05 -2.08 -28.15
CA LEU A 28 -9.31 -0.99 -28.73
C LEU A 28 -9.05 -1.23 -30.23
N PRO A 29 -9.04 -0.17 -31.05
CA PRO A 29 -8.69 -0.28 -32.46
C PRO A 29 -7.20 -0.62 -32.62
N ASP A 30 -6.87 -1.41 -33.64
CA ASP A 30 -5.47 -1.69 -34.00
C ASP A 30 -4.70 -0.40 -34.38
N ASP A 31 -5.43 0.59 -34.90
CA ASP A 31 -4.91 1.91 -35.21
C ASP A 31 -5.00 2.81 -33.98
N VAL A 32 -3.87 2.98 -33.29
CA VAL A 32 -3.74 3.80 -32.08
C VAL A 32 -4.21 5.25 -32.25
N SER A 33 -4.22 5.78 -33.48
CA SER A 33 -4.75 7.14 -33.75
C SER A 33 -6.26 7.25 -33.55
N LYS A 34 -6.97 6.11 -33.46
CA LYS A 34 -8.41 6.04 -33.27
C LYS A 34 -8.83 5.76 -31.82
N VAL A 35 -7.87 5.61 -30.90
CA VAL A 35 -8.16 5.31 -29.48
C VAL A 35 -8.98 6.41 -28.81
N ASP A 36 -8.90 7.66 -29.28
CA ASP A 36 -9.69 8.79 -28.78
C ASP A 36 -11.17 8.75 -29.21
N SER A 37 -11.54 7.86 -30.13
CA SER A 37 -12.96 7.66 -30.46
C SER A 37 -13.64 6.86 -29.34
N PHE A 38 -14.86 7.25 -28.97
CA PHE A 38 -15.61 6.53 -27.94
C PHE A 38 -15.93 5.11 -28.43
N ILE A 39 -15.53 4.13 -27.62
CA ILE A 39 -15.81 2.72 -27.85
C ILE A 39 -16.67 2.26 -26.69
N GLU A 40 -17.87 1.76 -27.00
CA GLU A 40 -18.80 1.26 -26.00
C GLU A 40 -18.21 0.01 -25.33
N PRO A 41 -17.98 0.01 -24.00
CA PRO A 41 -17.55 -1.20 -23.32
C PRO A 41 -18.67 -2.23 -23.25
N ILE A 42 -18.29 -3.50 -23.28
CA ILE A 42 -19.22 -4.61 -23.25
C ILE A 42 -19.14 -5.27 -21.89
N GLN A 43 -20.27 -5.36 -21.18
CA GLN A 43 -20.35 -6.07 -19.92
C GLN A 43 -20.18 -7.58 -20.15
N ILE A 44 -19.30 -8.23 -19.38
CA ILE A 44 -19.03 -9.68 -19.51
C ILE A 44 -19.44 -10.50 -18.28
N THR A 45 -19.82 -9.85 -17.17
CA THR A 45 -20.40 -10.50 -15.98
C THR A 45 -21.67 -9.79 -15.52
N GLU A 46 -22.55 -10.51 -14.85
CA GLU A 46 -23.80 -9.97 -14.27
C GLU A 46 -24.12 -10.71 -12.97
N PHE A 47 -23.31 -10.45 -11.94
CA PHE A 47 -23.53 -10.99 -10.61
C PHE A 47 -24.51 -10.12 -9.80
N PRO A 48 -25.25 -10.70 -8.84
CA PRO A 48 -26.14 -9.96 -7.95
C PRO A 48 -25.42 -9.21 -6.81
N LEU A 49 -24.08 -9.15 -6.85
CA LEU A 49 -23.20 -8.45 -5.91
C LEU A 49 -22.15 -7.64 -6.68
N ASP A 50 -21.52 -6.70 -5.98
CA ASP A 50 -20.34 -5.99 -6.49
C ASP A 50 -19.15 -6.93 -6.69
N VAL A 51 -18.42 -6.70 -7.78
CA VAL A 51 -17.10 -7.26 -8.04
C VAL A 51 -16.05 -6.19 -7.72
N ASP A 52 -15.18 -6.44 -6.75
CA ASP A 52 -14.27 -5.42 -6.21
C ASP A 52 -12.84 -5.52 -6.75
N ASN A 53 -12.32 -6.74 -6.85
CA ASN A 53 -10.95 -7.00 -7.32
C ASN A 53 -10.95 -7.79 -8.63
N LEU A 54 -9.88 -7.65 -9.42
CA LEU A 54 -9.68 -8.37 -10.68
C LEU A 54 -8.20 -8.68 -10.89
N LEU A 55 -7.88 -9.90 -11.29
CA LEU A 55 -6.58 -10.32 -11.81
C LEU A 55 -6.79 -11.18 -13.05
N VAL A 56 -5.93 -11.02 -14.05
CA VAL A 56 -6.05 -11.71 -15.35
C VAL A 56 -4.78 -12.48 -15.66
N ASN A 57 -4.90 -13.78 -15.92
CA ASN A 57 -3.86 -14.57 -16.59
C ASN A 57 -4.20 -14.68 -18.08
N ARG A 58 -3.42 -13.96 -18.90
CA ARG A 58 -3.60 -13.88 -20.35
C ARG A 58 -3.28 -15.19 -21.07
N GLN A 59 -2.25 -15.89 -20.60
CA GLN A 59 -1.77 -17.11 -21.24
C GLN A 59 -2.78 -18.26 -21.06
N ALA A 60 -3.38 -18.35 -19.88
CA ALA A 60 -4.35 -19.37 -19.52
C ALA A 60 -5.79 -19.00 -19.88
N SER A 61 -6.05 -17.78 -20.35
CA SER A 61 -7.42 -17.23 -20.50
C SER A 61 -8.26 -17.45 -19.24
N ARG A 62 -7.71 -17.03 -18.09
CA ARG A 62 -8.36 -17.13 -16.78
C ARG A 62 -8.40 -15.77 -16.11
N LEU A 63 -9.41 -15.57 -15.28
CA LEU A 63 -9.53 -14.43 -14.40
C LEU A 63 -9.80 -14.87 -12.96
N ALA A 64 -9.33 -14.07 -12.03
CA ALA A 64 -9.72 -14.10 -10.63
C ALA A 64 -10.41 -12.78 -10.30
N PHE A 65 -11.48 -12.82 -9.54
CA PHE A 65 -12.16 -11.63 -9.02
C PHE A 65 -12.60 -11.87 -7.58
N SER A 66 -13.01 -10.83 -6.86
CA SER A 66 -13.63 -11.03 -5.55
C SER A 66 -15.02 -10.44 -5.47
N CYS A 67 -15.83 -11.07 -4.62
CA CYS A 67 -17.07 -10.54 -4.09
C CYS A 67 -17.04 -10.72 -2.57
N GLN A 68 -17.73 -9.84 -1.84
CA GLN A 68 -17.98 -10.05 -0.42
C GLN A 68 -19.10 -11.08 -0.22
N VAL A 69 -18.77 -12.27 0.26
CA VAL A 69 -19.71 -13.37 0.52
C VAL A 69 -19.61 -13.86 1.96
N TYR A 70 -20.64 -14.55 2.45
CA TYR A 70 -20.49 -15.31 3.69
C TYR A 70 -19.74 -16.60 3.39
N ALA A 71 -18.82 -17.00 4.28
CA ALA A 71 -17.93 -18.15 4.08
C ALA A 71 -18.60 -19.42 3.52
N ASN A 72 -19.85 -19.70 3.94
CA ASN A 72 -20.58 -20.92 3.58
C ASN A 72 -21.68 -20.70 2.52
N LEU A 73 -21.77 -19.53 1.89
CA LEU A 73 -22.83 -19.18 0.93
C LEU A 73 -22.23 -18.83 -0.43
N THR A 74 -22.95 -19.16 -1.51
CA THR A 74 -22.62 -18.66 -2.85
C THR A 74 -22.86 -17.16 -2.98
N ILE A 75 -22.44 -16.58 -4.11
CA ILE A 75 -22.73 -15.19 -4.48
C ILE A 75 -24.25 -14.93 -4.46
N GLU A 76 -25.04 -15.82 -5.05
CA GLU A 76 -26.50 -15.69 -5.14
C GLU A 76 -27.17 -15.85 -3.77
N GLN A 77 -26.72 -16.81 -2.97
CA GLN A 77 -27.25 -17.03 -1.62
C GLN A 77 -26.92 -15.85 -0.69
N THR A 78 -25.71 -15.29 -0.81
CA THR A 78 -25.32 -14.07 -0.09
C THR A 78 -26.21 -12.90 -0.51
N ALA A 79 -26.44 -12.70 -1.81
CA ALA A 79 -27.31 -11.62 -2.29
C ALA A 79 -28.75 -11.76 -1.79
N ALA A 80 -29.29 -12.98 -1.78
CA ALA A 80 -30.62 -13.26 -1.25
C ALA A 80 -30.71 -12.90 0.25
N ARG A 81 -29.73 -13.34 1.04
CA ARG A 81 -29.64 -12.99 2.46
C ARG A 81 -29.54 -11.48 2.70
N LEU A 82 -28.72 -10.78 1.93
CA LEU A 82 -28.59 -9.31 2.05
C LEU A 82 -29.89 -8.58 1.69
N ALA A 83 -30.66 -9.10 0.72
CA ALA A 83 -31.98 -8.56 0.41
C ALA A 83 -32.95 -8.75 1.59
N GLU A 84 -32.96 -9.93 2.22
CA GLU A 84 -33.75 -10.19 3.43
C GLU A 84 -33.32 -9.30 4.62
N GLU A 85 -32.01 -9.14 4.84
CA GLU A 85 -31.47 -8.28 5.89
C GLU A 85 -31.82 -6.81 5.67
N LYS A 86 -31.85 -6.34 4.42
CA LYS A 86 -32.27 -4.97 4.08
C LYS A 86 -33.75 -4.72 4.32
N GLU A 87 -34.58 -5.76 4.23
CA GLU A 87 -36.02 -5.69 4.59
C GLU A 87 -36.24 -5.75 6.11
N SER A 88 -35.25 -6.20 6.88
CA SER A 88 -35.30 -6.21 8.34
C SER A 88 -35.24 -4.79 8.91
N ASN A 89 -36.04 -4.51 9.94
CA ASN A 89 -35.97 -3.28 10.72
C ASN A 89 -34.98 -3.37 11.90
N SER A 90 -34.11 -4.38 11.93
CA SER A 90 -33.12 -4.54 13.00
C SER A 90 -32.02 -3.47 12.92
N LEU A 91 -31.75 -2.81 14.04
CA LEU A 91 -30.65 -1.86 14.20
C LEU A 91 -29.49 -2.47 15.03
N VAL A 92 -29.50 -3.79 15.24
CA VAL A 92 -28.59 -4.48 16.15
C VAL A 92 -27.65 -5.38 15.35
N TYR A 93 -26.35 -5.20 15.60
CA TYR A 93 -25.32 -6.17 15.22
C TYR A 93 -24.89 -6.98 16.45
N THR A 94 -24.62 -8.26 16.26
CA THR A 94 -24.10 -9.16 17.29
C THR A 94 -22.74 -9.67 16.86
N PHE A 95 -21.77 -9.62 17.77
CA PHE A 95 -20.41 -10.08 17.56
C PHE A 95 -19.99 -10.96 18.73
N ASP A 96 -19.29 -12.06 18.43
CA ASP A 96 -18.76 -13.02 19.39
C ASP A 96 -17.22 -13.12 19.33
N LYS A 97 -16.59 -12.40 18.40
CA LYS A 97 -15.13 -12.24 18.28
C LYS A 97 -14.76 -10.85 17.74
N LEU A 98 -13.51 -10.45 17.97
CA LEU A 98 -12.89 -9.34 17.26
C LEU A 98 -12.49 -9.77 15.84
N PHE A 99 -12.37 -8.85 14.88
CA PHE A 99 -12.73 -7.44 15.01
C PHE A 99 -14.25 -7.23 14.95
N ILE A 100 -14.78 -6.30 15.74
CA ILE A 100 -16.17 -5.81 15.59
C ILE A 100 -16.26 -4.87 14.37
N ARG A 101 -15.21 -4.09 14.15
CA ARG A 101 -15.04 -3.12 13.08
C ARG A 101 -13.58 -3.07 12.69
N HIS A 102 -13.30 -2.88 11.41
CA HIS A 102 -11.97 -2.55 10.93
C HIS A 102 -12.05 -1.10 10.41
N TRP A 103 -11.50 -0.17 11.20
CA TRP A 103 -11.58 1.28 11.00
C TRP A 103 -13.00 1.84 10.87
N ASP A 104 -13.49 2.07 9.66
CA ASP A 104 -14.80 2.66 9.38
C ASP A 104 -15.85 1.63 8.91
N GLU A 105 -15.50 0.33 8.85
CA GLU A 105 -16.39 -0.75 8.40
C GLU A 105 -16.67 -1.79 9.48
N TYR A 106 -17.95 -2.09 9.75
CA TYR A 106 -18.35 -3.19 10.63
C TYR A 106 -18.07 -4.56 10.00
N MET A 107 -17.55 -5.49 10.80
CA MET A 107 -17.27 -6.86 10.35
C MET A 107 -18.55 -7.71 10.38
N THR A 108 -19.36 -7.58 9.34
CA THR A 108 -20.68 -8.25 9.23
C THR A 108 -20.64 -9.77 9.00
N GLY A 109 -19.46 -10.39 9.04
CA GLY A 109 -19.24 -11.80 8.72
C GLY A 109 -19.14 -12.12 7.22
N ARG A 110 -19.19 -11.10 6.36
CA ARG A 110 -18.86 -11.24 4.93
C ARG A 110 -17.35 -11.09 4.74
N ARG A 111 -16.80 -11.88 3.82
CA ARG A 111 -15.38 -11.94 3.49
C ARG A 111 -15.17 -11.76 1.99
N TYR A 112 -14.06 -11.13 1.62
CA TYR A 112 -13.62 -11.16 0.23
C TYR A 112 -13.15 -12.56 -0.12
N HIS A 113 -13.88 -13.23 -1.02
CA HIS A 113 -13.47 -14.52 -1.56
C HIS A 113 -12.92 -14.33 -2.98
N PRO A 114 -11.75 -14.92 -3.33
CA PRO A 114 -11.31 -15.04 -4.71
C PRO A 114 -12.14 -16.09 -5.44
N PHE A 115 -12.80 -15.68 -6.52
CA PHE A 115 -13.48 -16.54 -7.48
C PHE A 115 -12.64 -16.63 -8.75
N VAL A 116 -12.23 -17.85 -9.11
CA VAL A 116 -11.39 -18.13 -10.27
C VAL A 116 -12.19 -18.84 -11.35
N VAL A 117 -12.07 -18.37 -12.59
CA VAL A 117 -12.85 -18.89 -13.71
C VAL A 117 -12.12 -18.69 -15.05
N SER A 118 -12.32 -19.63 -15.97
CA SER A 118 -11.84 -19.52 -17.34
C SER A 118 -12.76 -18.62 -18.17
N ILE A 119 -12.20 -17.96 -19.17
CA ILE A 119 -12.95 -17.17 -20.13
C ILE A 119 -12.79 -17.70 -21.55
N GLU A 120 -13.86 -17.59 -22.31
CA GLU A 120 -13.91 -17.97 -23.72
C GLU A 120 -14.36 -16.78 -24.56
N ARG A 121 -13.84 -16.69 -25.78
CA ARG A 121 -14.18 -15.64 -26.72
C ARG A 121 -15.20 -16.16 -27.73
N ASN A 122 -16.35 -15.49 -27.83
CA ASN A 122 -17.32 -15.83 -28.86
C ASN A 122 -16.88 -15.36 -30.27
N ALA A 123 -17.65 -15.74 -31.30
CA ALA A 123 -17.35 -15.37 -32.69
C ALA A 123 -17.33 -13.84 -32.94
N GLN A 124 -17.99 -13.06 -32.09
CA GLN A 124 -18.04 -11.61 -32.14
C GLN A 124 -16.88 -10.96 -31.35
N GLY A 125 -15.92 -11.74 -30.84
CA GLY A 125 -14.78 -11.22 -30.08
C GLY A 125 -15.10 -10.83 -28.64
N THR A 126 -16.26 -11.25 -28.12
CA THR A 126 -16.67 -10.95 -26.75
C THR A 126 -16.34 -12.09 -25.81
N PHE A 127 -15.63 -11.76 -24.72
CA PHE A 127 -15.34 -12.69 -23.65
C PHE A 127 -16.59 -13.03 -22.84
N LYS A 128 -16.67 -14.29 -22.41
CA LYS A 128 -17.68 -14.80 -21.48
C LYS A 128 -17.01 -15.73 -20.49
N LEU A 129 -17.52 -15.73 -19.26
CA LEU A 129 -17.17 -16.74 -18.26
C LEU A 129 -17.61 -18.13 -18.73
N THR A 130 -16.81 -19.15 -18.44
CA THR A 130 -17.28 -20.53 -18.49
C THR A 130 -18.24 -20.80 -17.33
N SER A 131 -18.94 -21.93 -17.37
CA SER A 131 -19.95 -22.26 -16.35
C SER A 131 -19.37 -22.61 -14.98
N THR A 132 -18.07 -22.89 -14.89
CA THR A 132 -17.43 -23.39 -13.66
C THR A 132 -16.61 -22.28 -13.03
N ILE A 133 -17.13 -21.73 -11.94
CA ILE A 133 -16.44 -20.76 -11.09
C ILE A 133 -15.98 -21.49 -9.83
N VAL A 134 -14.69 -21.37 -9.52
CA VAL A 134 -14.08 -21.94 -8.32
C VAL A 134 -14.01 -20.86 -7.26
N ASP A 135 -14.71 -21.05 -6.14
CA ASP A 135 -14.52 -20.26 -4.92
C ASP A 135 -13.31 -20.82 -4.16
N VAL A 136 -12.24 -20.01 -4.08
CA VAL A 136 -10.97 -20.39 -3.44
C VAL A 136 -11.09 -20.46 -1.92
N LEU A 137 -12.06 -19.77 -1.33
CA LEU A 137 -12.28 -19.72 0.13
C LEU A 137 -13.64 -20.33 0.54
N SER A 138 -14.24 -21.19 -0.29
CA SER A 138 -15.49 -21.85 0.07
C SER A 138 -15.38 -22.59 1.41
N GLY A 139 -16.21 -22.20 2.37
CA GLY A 139 -16.27 -22.75 3.73
C GLY A 139 -15.25 -22.16 4.70
N ILE A 140 -14.52 -21.12 4.31
CA ILE A 140 -13.41 -20.55 5.05
C ILE A 140 -13.73 -19.11 5.48
N ASP A 141 -13.61 -18.82 6.77
CA ASP A 141 -13.84 -17.48 7.33
C ASP A 141 -12.57 -16.62 7.32
N SER A 142 -12.12 -16.22 6.13
CA SER A 142 -10.93 -15.36 5.97
C SER A 142 -11.06 -14.49 4.72
N ASP A 143 -10.41 -13.33 4.72
CA ASP A 143 -10.39 -12.42 3.59
C ASP A 143 -9.19 -12.70 2.69
N SER A 144 -9.42 -12.76 1.38
CA SER A 144 -8.39 -12.62 0.36
C SER A 144 -8.93 -11.78 -0.82
N PRO A 145 -8.31 -10.64 -1.17
CA PRO A 145 -7.16 -10.06 -0.47
C PRO A 145 -7.54 -9.62 0.95
N THR A 146 -6.54 -9.46 1.81
CA THR A 146 -6.72 -9.08 3.21
C THR A 146 -7.15 -7.62 3.33
N ARG A 147 -7.92 -7.32 4.36
CA ARG A 147 -8.35 -5.96 4.67
C ARG A 147 -7.32 -5.26 5.56
N PRO A 148 -7.22 -3.92 5.51
CA PRO A 148 -8.02 -3.00 4.69
C PRO A 148 -7.32 -2.61 3.37
N PHE A 149 -6.03 -2.94 3.23
CA PHE A 149 -5.18 -2.45 2.16
C PHE A 149 -4.80 -3.49 1.11
N GLY A 150 -5.08 -4.77 1.34
CA GLY A 150 -4.74 -5.82 0.38
C GLY A 150 -5.55 -5.65 -0.92
N ASP A 151 -4.91 -5.99 -2.04
CA ASP A 151 -5.53 -5.95 -3.35
C ASP A 151 -5.14 -7.18 -4.20
N ALA A 152 -5.86 -7.44 -5.29
CA ALA A 152 -5.57 -8.59 -6.14
C ALA A 152 -4.21 -8.54 -6.86
N LYS A 153 -3.70 -7.35 -7.21
CA LYS A 153 -2.40 -7.21 -7.87
C LYS A 153 -1.26 -7.52 -6.91
N SER A 154 -1.38 -7.15 -5.64
CA SER A 154 -0.39 -7.40 -4.59
C SER A 154 -0.50 -8.82 -4.04
N GLN A 155 -1.69 -9.26 -3.64
CA GLN A 155 -1.83 -10.47 -2.84
C GLN A 155 -2.25 -11.73 -3.58
N TRP A 156 -2.52 -11.66 -4.89
CA TRP A 156 -2.82 -12.83 -5.70
C TRP A 156 -1.82 -13.03 -6.83
N SER A 157 -1.63 -14.28 -7.24
CA SER A 157 -0.81 -14.61 -8.39
C SER A 157 -1.22 -15.94 -9.02
N PHE A 158 -1.35 -15.95 -10.34
CA PHE A 158 -1.45 -17.18 -11.11
C PHE A 158 -0.05 -17.69 -11.45
N SER A 159 0.12 -19.02 -11.47
CA SER A 159 1.29 -19.63 -12.11
C SER A 159 1.31 -19.31 -13.61
N ALA A 160 2.47 -19.48 -14.27
CA ALA A 160 2.62 -19.21 -15.70
C ALA A 160 1.55 -19.95 -16.55
N SER A 161 1.35 -21.24 -16.27
CA SER A 161 0.29 -22.05 -16.93
C SER A 161 -1.14 -21.67 -16.54
N GLY A 162 -1.32 -20.93 -15.44
CA GLY A 162 -2.62 -20.65 -14.84
C GLY A 162 -3.31 -21.87 -14.20
N ASN A 163 -2.58 -22.97 -13.98
CA ASN A 163 -3.10 -24.15 -13.29
C ASN A 163 -2.98 -24.03 -11.76
N SER A 164 -2.14 -23.15 -11.24
CA SER A 164 -2.06 -22.87 -9.81
C SER A 164 -2.38 -21.41 -9.53
N PHE A 165 -2.94 -21.17 -8.35
CA PHE A 165 -3.24 -19.83 -7.86
C PHE A 165 -2.74 -19.69 -6.42
N ALA A 166 -1.89 -18.69 -6.20
CA ALA A 166 -1.35 -18.32 -4.90
C ALA A 166 -2.06 -17.06 -4.39
N PHE A 167 -2.32 -17.02 -3.10
CA PHE A 167 -2.98 -15.89 -2.47
C PHE A 167 -2.57 -15.74 -1.00
N THR A 168 -2.62 -14.50 -0.51
CA THR A 168 -2.47 -14.18 0.91
C THR A 168 -3.82 -14.25 1.61
N ARG A 169 -3.85 -14.79 2.83
CA ARG A 169 -4.97 -14.65 3.76
C ARG A 169 -4.49 -14.74 5.21
N GLN A 170 -5.34 -14.38 6.17
CA GLN A 170 -5.06 -14.64 7.58
C GLN A 170 -4.96 -16.17 7.82
N HIS A 171 -3.94 -16.60 8.57
CA HIS A 171 -3.82 -18.00 9.00
C HIS A 171 -4.94 -18.40 9.95
N ASP A 172 -5.15 -17.56 10.97
CA ASP A 172 -6.01 -17.85 12.10
C ASP A 172 -7.46 -17.47 11.79
N GLU A 173 -8.34 -18.46 11.83
CA GLU A 173 -9.80 -18.32 11.64
C GLU A 173 -10.53 -18.15 12.99
N THR A 174 -9.79 -18.13 14.10
CA THR A 174 -10.31 -18.03 15.47
C THR A 174 -10.53 -16.59 15.95
N SER A 175 -10.78 -16.42 17.26
CA SER A 175 -10.97 -15.12 17.92
C SER A 175 -9.67 -14.33 18.09
N GLU A 176 -8.51 -14.93 17.87
CA GLU A 176 -7.22 -14.31 18.19
C GLU A 176 -6.68 -13.39 17.08
N VAL A 177 -7.43 -13.20 15.98
CA VAL A 177 -7.06 -12.32 14.86
C VAL A 177 -6.66 -10.91 15.30
N ALA A 178 -7.24 -10.41 16.39
CA ALA A 178 -6.92 -9.09 16.94
C ALA A 178 -5.51 -8.97 17.51
N TRP A 179 -4.88 -10.07 17.91
CA TRP A 179 -3.53 -10.11 18.47
C TRP A 179 -2.47 -10.58 17.47
N SER A 180 -2.85 -10.82 16.22
CA SER A 180 -2.01 -11.53 15.28
C SER A 180 -1.85 -10.79 13.97
N THR A 181 -0.59 -10.50 13.62
CA THR A 181 -0.20 -10.06 12.28
C THR A 181 0.05 -11.25 11.32
N ASN A 182 -0.32 -12.48 11.72
CA ASN A 182 -0.01 -13.69 10.96
C ASN A 182 -0.86 -13.81 9.68
N LEU A 183 -0.24 -13.39 8.59
CA LEU A 183 -0.69 -13.64 7.23
C LEU A 183 0.13 -14.76 6.62
N ASP A 184 -0.52 -15.58 5.82
CA ASP A 184 0.12 -16.72 5.18
C ASP A 184 -0.18 -16.78 3.68
N ILE A 185 0.77 -17.38 2.96
CA ILE A 185 0.63 -17.73 1.55
C ILE A 185 0.04 -19.13 1.43
N TYR A 186 -1.05 -19.22 0.67
CA TYR A 186 -1.67 -20.47 0.28
C TYR A 186 -1.68 -20.64 -1.23
N THR A 187 -1.75 -21.88 -1.69
CA THR A 187 -1.96 -22.22 -3.10
C THR A 187 -3.11 -23.19 -3.29
N VAL A 188 -3.74 -23.12 -4.46
CA VAL A 188 -4.75 -24.09 -4.92
C VAL A 188 -4.43 -24.60 -6.32
N ASP A 189 -4.86 -25.83 -6.60
CA ASP A 189 -4.79 -26.48 -7.91
C ASP A 189 -6.10 -26.23 -8.70
N LEU A 190 -6.02 -25.39 -9.72
CA LEU A 190 -7.13 -24.98 -10.60
C LEU A 190 -7.41 -25.97 -11.74
N THR A 191 -6.73 -27.13 -11.76
CA THR A 191 -7.17 -28.27 -12.59
C THR A 191 -8.36 -29.01 -11.97
N GLN A 192 -8.64 -28.74 -10.70
CA GLN A 192 -9.75 -29.30 -9.94
C GLN A 192 -10.89 -28.28 -9.83
N THR A 193 -12.13 -28.77 -9.72
CA THR A 193 -13.31 -27.90 -9.52
C THR A 193 -13.60 -27.64 -8.04
N VAL A 194 -13.15 -28.54 -7.16
CA VAL A 194 -13.15 -28.36 -5.71
C VAL A 194 -11.69 -28.25 -5.30
N VAL A 195 -11.33 -27.12 -4.70
CA VAL A 195 -9.94 -26.82 -4.35
C VAL A 195 -9.71 -27.00 -2.86
N THR A 196 -8.46 -27.24 -2.49
CA THR A 196 -8.01 -27.28 -1.09
C THR A 196 -6.83 -26.34 -0.94
N ASN A 197 -6.91 -25.46 0.05
CA ASN A 197 -5.85 -24.49 0.34
C ASN A 197 -4.63 -25.21 0.91
N LYS A 198 -3.56 -25.32 0.11
CA LYS A 198 -2.26 -25.80 0.57
C LYS A 198 -1.48 -24.62 1.12
N CYS A 199 -1.21 -24.64 2.42
CA CYS A 199 -0.37 -23.62 3.02
C CYS A 199 1.10 -23.79 2.63
N ILE A 200 1.75 -22.69 2.27
CA ILE A 200 3.18 -22.64 1.93
C ILE A 200 4.00 -22.15 3.12
N THR A 201 3.46 -21.24 3.93
CA THR A 201 4.25 -20.46 4.90
C THR A 201 3.85 -20.63 6.37
N CYS A 202 2.84 -21.46 6.68
CA CYS A 202 2.23 -21.63 8.02
C CYS A 202 3.16 -21.96 9.20
N THR A 203 4.45 -22.18 8.96
CA THR A 203 5.46 -22.31 10.03
C THR A 203 5.99 -20.97 10.52
N ASN A 204 5.88 -19.92 9.72
CA ASN A 204 6.14 -18.55 10.14
C ASN A 204 4.90 -18.03 10.87
N LEU A 205 5.09 -17.32 11.99
CA LEU A 205 3.98 -16.74 12.76
C LEU A 205 3.86 -15.23 12.55
N ALA A 206 4.77 -14.65 11.76
CA ALA A 206 4.72 -13.26 11.31
C ALA A 206 4.02 -13.16 9.95
N ALA A 207 3.91 -11.95 9.39
CA ALA A 207 3.24 -11.76 8.11
C ALA A 207 4.06 -12.25 6.91
N ASP A 208 3.51 -13.21 6.16
CA ASP A 208 3.92 -13.60 4.82
C ASP A 208 2.87 -13.17 3.80
N GLN A 209 3.25 -12.34 2.84
CA GLN A 209 2.31 -11.75 1.90
C GLN A 209 2.91 -11.44 0.53
N ASP A 210 2.04 -11.02 -0.39
CA ASP A 210 2.34 -10.66 -1.77
C ASP A 210 3.04 -11.74 -2.60
N PRO A 211 2.38 -12.91 -2.77
CA PRO A 211 2.94 -13.97 -3.59
C PRO A 211 3.01 -13.53 -5.07
N LYS A 212 4.10 -13.87 -5.73
CA LYS A 212 4.37 -13.66 -7.15
C LYS A 212 4.98 -14.92 -7.75
N TYR A 213 4.17 -15.67 -8.49
CA TYR A 213 4.70 -16.75 -9.31
C TYR A 213 5.66 -16.18 -10.36
N SER A 214 6.70 -16.96 -10.66
CA SER A 214 7.54 -16.69 -11.81
C SER A 214 6.68 -16.72 -13.07
N PRO A 215 6.83 -15.74 -13.98
CA PRO A 215 6.10 -15.73 -15.24
C PRO A 215 6.54 -16.85 -16.21
N THR A 216 7.59 -17.60 -15.87
CA THR A 216 8.16 -18.65 -16.73
C THR A 216 8.25 -20.03 -16.08
N ASP A 217 7.96 -20.17 -14.77
CA ASP A 217 8.04 -21.45 -14.05
C ASP A 217 6.92 -21.55 -12.99
N ASP A 218 6.10 -22.59 -13.11
CA ASP A 218 4.96 -22.83 -12.21
C ASP A 218 5.35 -23.20 -10.78
N ASN A 219 6.59 -23.61 -10.53
CA ASN A 219 7.05 -24.03 -9.21
C ASN A 219 7.70 -22.90 -8.43
N ILE A 220 8.13 -21.84 -9.12
CA ILE A 220 8.87 -20.74 -8.50
C ILE A 220 7.89 -19.68 -8.04
N LEU A 221 7.92 -19.39 -6.74
CA LEU A 221 7.15 -18.34 -6.10
C LEU A 221 8.11 -17.44 -5.33
N VAL A 222 7.97 -16.12 -5.48
CA VAL A 222 8.56 -15.16 -4.55
C VAL A 222 7.47 -14.48 -3.75
N TYR A 223 7.76 -14.14 -2.50
CA TYR A 223 6.83 -13.43 -1.62
C TYR A 223 7.63 -12.60 -0.62
N ARG A 224 6.94 -11.72 0.10
CA ARG A 224 7.52 -10.91 1.17
C ARG A 224 7.20 -11.52 2.52
N ALA A 225 8.15 -11.50 3.44
CA ALA A 225 8.05 -12.14 4.74
C ALA A 225 8.65 -11.26 5.84
N GLN A 226 7.91 -11.11 6.93
CA GLN A 226 8.39 -10.66 8.23
C GLN A 226 8.85 -11.86 9.07
N SER A 227 9.57 -11.57 10.15
CA SER A 227 10.14 -12.57 11.08
C SER A 227 9.66 -12.38 12.52
N VAL A 228 9.08 -11.24 12.87
CA VAL A 228 8.61 -10.91 14.23
C VAL A 228 7.07 -10.96 14.29
N PRO A 229 6.48 -11.98 14.93
CA PRO A 229 5.03 -12.08 15.12
C PRO A 229 4.50 -10.91 15.96
N GLY A 230 3.33 -10.38 15.59
CA GLY A 230 2.70 -9.27 16.30
C GLY A 230 3.41 -7.93 16.08
N TYR A 231 4.31 -7.81 15.11
CA TYR A 231 4.95 -6.54 14.77
C TYR A 231 4.73 -6.20 13.29
N GLU A 232 3.74 -5.35 13.02
CA GLU A 232 3.35 -5.00 11.65
C GLU A 232 4.42 -4.20 10.90
N SER A 233 5.30 -3.51 11.63
CA SER A 233 6.37 -2.69 11.06
C SER A 233 7.72 -3.41 10.97
N ASP A 234 7.75 -4.73 11.21
CA ASP A 234 8.94 -5.54 10.99
C ASP A 234 9.41 -5.47 9.52
N GLN A 235 10.69 -5.79 9.29
CA GLN A 235 11.27 -5.73 7.97
C GLN A 235 10.67 -6.80 7.05
N TYR A 236 10.12 -6.38 5.91
CA TYR A 236 9.82 -7.31 4.83
C TYR A 236 11.09 -7.68 4.06
N LYS A 237 11.43 -8.97 4.12
CA LYS A 237 12.45 -9.58 3.27
C LYS A 237 11.81 -10.38 2.14
N ILE A 238 12.56 -10.59 1.06
CA ILE A 238 12.09 -11.40 -0.06
C ILE A 238 12.42 -12.87 0.21
N LYS A 239 11.42 -13.73 0.06
CA LYS A 239 11.57 -15.17 0.08
C LYS A 239 11.44 -15.73 -1.33
N TYR A 240 12.24 -16.72 -1.64
CA TYR A 240 12.20 -17.48 -2.88
C TYR A 240 11.87 -18.92 -2.54
N TYR A 241 10.76 -19.42 -3.06
CA TYR A 241 10.28 -20.79 -2.93
C TYR A 241 10.37 -21.51 -4.27
N ASP A 242 11.04 -22.66 -4.29
CA ASP A 242 11.27 -23.46 -5.52
C ASP A 242 10.25 -24.59 -5.73
N GLY A 243 9.17 -24.60 -4.95
CA GLY A 243 8.18 -25.69 -4.90
C GLY A 243 8.46 -26.72 -3.81
N THR A 244 9.64 -26.67 -3.18
CA THR A 244 10.05 -27.59 -2.10
C THR A 244 10.69 -26.89 -0.92
N THR A 245 11.59 -25.95 -1.15
CA THR A 245 12.37 -25.24 -0.13
C THR A 245 12.27 -23.74 -0.31
N THR A 246 12.48 -23.01 0.80
CA THR A 246 12.45 -21.55 0.83
C THR A 246 13.84 -21.03 1.21
N LYS A 247 14.30 -19.97 0.54
CA LYS A 247 15.48 -19.19 0.92
C LYS A 247 15.17 -17.70 0.98
N THR A 248 15.86 -16.95 1.84
CA THR A 248 15.81 -15.48 1.85
C THR A 248 16.73 -14.93 0.75
N LEU A 249 16.27 -13.92 0.02
CA LEU A 249 17.09 -13.14 -0.90
C LEU A 249 17.51 -11.84 -0.23
N MET A 250 18.74 -11.40 -0.48
CA MET A 250 19.29 -10.14 0.06
C MET A 250 19.18 -10.03 1.59
N ASP A 251 19.62 -11.07 2.31
CA ASP A 251 19.41 -11.14 3.77
C ASP A 251 20.07 -9.98 4.54
N ASP A 252 21.17 -9.42 4.02
CA ASP A 252 21.91 -8.30 4.59
C ASP A 252 21.33 -6.91 4.22
N TRP A 253 20.23 -6.86 3.47
CA TRP A 253 19.58 -5.59 3.08
C TRP A 253 18.83 -5.00 4.28
N ASP A 254 18.93 -3.68 4.49
CA ASP A 254 18.44 -3.01 5.71
C ASP A 254 17.05 -2.39 5.56
N GLN A 255 16.68 -1.98 4.35
CA GLN A 255 15.40 -1.32 4.09
C GLN A 255 14.29 -2.38 3.92
N SER A 256 13.09 -2.07 4.39
CA SER A 256 11.93 -2.96 4.20
C SER A 256 11.47 -2.93 2.73
N ILE A 257 11.38 -4.10 2.08
CA ILE A 257 10.93 -4.20 0.69
C ILE A 257 9.41 -4.06 0.66
N GLN A 258 8.91 -3.05 -0.05
CA GLN A 258 7.47 -2.73 -0.06
C GLN A 258 6.74 -3.43 -1.21
N VAL A 259 7.32 -3.49 -2.40
CA VAL A 259 6.70 -4.15 -3.58
C VAL A 259 7.75 -4.91 -4.37
N THR A 260 7.37 -6.07 -4.91
CA THR A 260 8.18 -6.84 -5.87
C THR A 260 7.40 -7.07 -7.16
N THR A 261 8.09 -6.93 -8.31
CA THR A 261 7.50 -7.19 -9.64
C THR A 261 8.50 -7.94 -10.52
N TRP A 262 8.11 -9.09 -11.05
CA TRP A 262 8.92 -9.85 -12.00
C TRP A 262 9.11 -9.10 -13.32
N THR A 263 10.29 -9.25 -13.92
CA THR A 263 10.43 -9.09 -15.38
C THR A 263 9.73 -10.25 -16.09
N ASP A 264 9.18 -10.01 -17.28
CA ASP A 264 8.40 -11.02 -18.02
C ASP A 264 9.21 -12.28 -18.39
N ASN A 265 10.54 -12.18 -18.45
CA ASN A 265 11.42 -13.34 -18.66
C ASN A 265 11.70 -14.16 -17.38
N GLY A 266 11.20 -13.72 -16.22
CA GLY A 266 11.32 -14.40 -14.93
C GLY A 266 12.71 -14.37 -14.30
N LYS A 267 13.67 -13.61 -14.83
CA LYS A 267 15.08 -13.63 -14.35
C LYS A 267 15.39 -12.60 -13.26
N SER A 268 14.62 -11.52 -13.22
CA SER A 268 14.91 -10.36 -12.35
C SER A 268 13.64 -9.88 -11.65
N LEU A 269 13.84 -9.18 -10.53
CA LEU A 269 12.76 -8.53 -9.79
C LEU A 269 13.02 -7.02 -9.73
N PHE A 270 12.02 -6.22 -10.04
CA PHE A 270 11.97 -4.84 -9.60
C PHE A 270 11.52 -4.77 -8.15
N LEU A 271 12.15 -3.90 -7.38
CA LEU A 271 11.95 -3.70 -5.96
C LEU A 271 11.57 -2.24 -5.73
N GLU A 272 10.46 -1.99 -5.05
CA GLU A 272 10.08 -0.65 -4.59
C GLU A 272 10.24 -0.60 -3.07
N LEU A 273 10.88 0.44 -2.55
CA LEU A 273 11.16 0.60 -1.12
C LEU A 273 11.35 2.07 -0.73
N GLY A 274 11.24 2.35 0.56
CA GLY A 274 11.55 3.65 1.15
C GLY A 274 13.05 3.83 1.41
N GLU A 275 13.64 4.93 0.94
CA GLU A 275 15.03 5.29 1.24
C GLU A 275 15.15 6.81 1.38
N GLN A 276 15.58 7.27 2.55
CA GLN A 276 15.83 8.68 2.87
C GLN A 276 14.67 9.59 2.45
N ALA A 277 13.45 9.25 2.90
CA ALA A 277 12.21 9.94 2.53
C ALA A 277 11.91 9.99 1.02
N ASN A 278 12.41 9.05 0.22
CA ASN A 278 11.99 8.85 -1.17
C ASN A 278 11.45 7.43 -1.33
N HIS A 279 10.64 7.22 -2.38
CA HIS A 279 10.35 5.86 -2.84
C HIS A 279 11.13 5.60 -4.11
N VAL A 280 12.08 4.68 -3.99
CA VAL A 280 13.08 4.38 -5.01
C VAL A 280 12.83 3.00 -5.59
N ILE A 281 13.36 2.79 -6.80
CA ILE A 281 13.26 1.50 -7.48
C ILE A 281 14.66 0.92 -7.64
N TYR A 282 14.79 -0.35 -7.28
CA TYR A 282 15.95 -1.18 -7.59
C TYR A 282 15.53 -2.32 -8.51
N GLN A 283 16.51 -2.95 -9.15
CA GLN A 283 16.34 -4.22 -9.83
C GLN A 283 17.34 -5.23 -9.27
N LEU A 284 16.83 -6.35 -8.79
CA LEU A 284 17.57 -7.53 -8.40
C LEU A 284 17.71 -8.44 -9.63
N LEU A 285 18.93 -8.57 -10.12
CA LEU A 285 19.29 -9.38 -11.28
C LEU A 285 19.65 -10.81 -10.85
N ASP A 286 19.42 -11.76 -11.75
CA ASP A 286 19.85 -13.16 -11.63
C ASP A 286 19.27 -13.87 -10.39
N VAL A 287 17.98 -13.65 -10.13
CA VAL A 287 17.24 -14.08 -8.90
C VAL A 287 17.34 -15.59 -8.61
N HIS A 288 17.53 -16.41 -9.66
CA HIS A 288 17.68 -17.86 -9.50
C HIS A 288 19.06 -18.28 -8.97
N TYR A 289 20.08 -17.43 -9.09
CA TYR A 289 21.46 -17.75 -8.79
C TYR A 289 21.92 -17.13 -7.45
N PRO A 290 22.94 -17.66 -6.77
CA PRO A 290 23.43 -17.08 -5.52
C PRO A 290 24.11 -15.71 -5.68
N ASN A 291 24.73 -15.44 -6.83
CA ASN A 291 25.49 -14.22 -7.11
C ASN A 291 24.61 -13.09 -7.67
N MET A 292 23.49 -12.82 -7.02
CA MET A 292 22.56 -11.78 -7.44
C MET A 292 23.20 -10.39 -7.35
N THR A 293 22.77 -9.48 -8.23
CA THR A 293 23.25 -8.08 -8.23
C THR A 293 22.06 -7.13 -8.11
N VAL A 294 22.16 -6.17 -7.20
CA VAL A 294 21.17 -5.10 -7.04
C VAL A 294 21.66 -3.85 -7.78
N VAL A 295 20.81 -3.30 -8.65
CA VAL A 295 21.12 -2.07 -9.40
C VAL A 295 20.01 -1.02 -9.21
N PRO A 296 20.34 0.26 -8.99
CA PRO A 296 19.33 1.33 -8.95
C PRO A 296 18.64 1.50 -10.31
N ARG A 297 17.33 1.77 -10.30
CA ARG A 297 16.52 2.02 -11.49
C ARG A 297 15.62 3.25 -11.28
N GLY A 298 15.64 4.20 -12.21
CA GLY A 298 14.79 5.39 -12.12
C GLY A 298 15.38 6.54 -11.28
N SER A 299 14.53 7.51 -10.93
CA SER A 299 14.92 8.73 -10.21
C SER A 299 15.14 8.45 -8.72
N VAL A 300 16.26 8.93 -8.18
CA VAL A 300 16.58 8.89 -6.74
C VAL A 300 15.93 10.02 -5.93
N SER A 301 15.15 10.90 -6.57
CA SER A 301 14.48 12.01 -5.90
C SER A 301 13.00 12.06 -6.27
N GLY A 302 12.14 11.75 -5.29
CA GLY A 302 10.69 11.70 -5.41
C GLY A 302 10.11 10.36 -4.95
N THR A 303 8.89 10.11 -5.37
CA THR A 303 8.17 8.87 -5.12
C THR A 303 7.89 8.20 -6.45
N SER A 304 8.48 7.02 -6.65
CA SER A 304 8.28 6.16 -7.82
C SER A 304 7.53 4.90 -7.40
N ARG A 305 6.38 4.61 -8.00
CA ARG A 305 5.48 3.51 -7.63
C ARG A 305 4.86 2.81 -8.84
N ASP A 306 4.18 1.70 -8.59
CA ASP A 306 3.29 1.02 -9.55
C ASP A 306 4.00 0.57 -10.84
N ILE A 307 5.18 -0.02 -10.70
CA ILE A 307 5.95 -0.41 -11.88
C ILE A 307 5.17 -1.41 -12.77
N ASN A 308 5.27 -1.19 -14.08
CA ASN A 308 4.76 -2.08 -15.11
C ASN A 308 5.85 -2.29 -16.17
N PRO A 309 6.56 -3.42 -16.16
CA PRO A 309 7.63 -3.69 -17.12
C PRO A 309 7.11 -3.90 -18.54
N ASP A 310 7.92 -3.53 -19.53
CA ASP A 310 7.66 -3.87 -20.92
C ASP A 310 7.83 -5.39 -21.10
N PRO A 311 6.88 -6.08 -21.74
CA PRO A 311 6.93 -7.53 -21.91
C PRO A 311 8.04 -8.01 -22.85
N THR A 312 8.70 -7.09 -23.57
CA THR A 312 9.71 -7.40 -24.59
C THR A 312 11.13 -6.96 -24.21
N ASP A 313 11.29 -6.17 -23.15
CA ASP A 313 12.58 -5.60 -22.73
C ASP A 313 12.62 -5.28 -21.22
N ASP A 314 13.61 -5.82 -20.51
CA ASP A 314 13.81 -5.58 -19.07
C ASP A 314 14.35 -4.17 -18.74
N GLN A 315 14.69 -3.36 -19.74
CA GLN A 315 15.15 -1.98 -19.56
C GLN A 315 14.03 -0.95 -19.64
N THR A 316 12.85 -1.34 -20.13
CA THR A 316 11.74 -0.42 -20.38
C THR A 316 10.59 -0.73 -19.42
N PHE A 317 10.07 0.29 -18.75
CA PHE A 317 8.93 0.13 -17.84
C PHE A 317 8.18 1.45 -17.67
N VAL A 318 6.90 1.35 -17.33
CA VAL A 318 6.06 2.49 -16.97
C VAL A 318 5.89 2.50 -15.46
N LEU A 319 5.83 3.68 -14.85
CA LEU A 319 5.60 3.86 -13.44
C LEU A 319 4.83 5.16 -13.17
N THR A 320 4.29 5.28 -11.97
CA THR A 320 3.85 6.57 -11.43
C THR A 320 5.02 7.27 -10.77
N TYR A 321 5.14 8.58 -10.99
CA TYR A 321 6.15 9.43 -10.38
C TYR A 321 5.52 10.72 -9.86
N GLU A 322 5.94 11.11 -8.66
CA GLU A 322 5.56 12.36 -8.02
C GLU A 322 6.67 12.89 -7.10
N ASN A 323 6.52 14.14 -6.67
CA ASN A 323 7.31 14.72 -5.60
C ASN A 323 6.56 15.91 -4.97
N LEU A 324 7.15 16.56 -3.97
CA LEU A 324 6.51 17.66 -3.24
C LEU A 324 5.97 18.82 -4.10
N VAL A 325 6.44 19.00 -5.34
CA VAL A 325 5.98 20.07 -6.26
C VAL A 325 5.41 19.54 -7.58
N LYS A 326 5.36 18.21 -7.76
CA LYS A 326 4.84 17.55 -8.95
C LYS A 326 3.83 16.49 -8.54
N PRO A 327 2.53 16.70 -8.78
CA PRO A 327 1.54 15.65 -8.61
C PRO A 327 1.83 14.44 -9.49
N THR A 328 1.23 13.33 -9.11
CA THR A 328 1.36 12.03 -9.78
C THR A 328 1.19 12.15 -11.29
N ASN A 329 2.24 11.78 -12.02
CA ASN A 329 2.22 11.60 -13.47
C ASN A 329 2.69 10.19 -13.80
N ILE A 330 2.31 9.72 -14.98
CA ILE A 330 2.85 8.48 -15.54
C ILE A 330 4.11 8.83 -16.33
N ILE A 331 5.19 8.10 -16.07
CA ILE A 331 6.45 8.24 -16.81
C ILE A 331 6.84 6.89 -17.41
N LEU A 332 7.48 6.94 -18.58
CA LEU A 332 8.14 5.83 -19.22
C LEU A 332 9.64 5.90 -18.89
N GLN A 333 10.16 4.87 -18.24
CA GLN A 333 11.59 4.70 -18.01
C GLN A 333 12.17 3.78 -19.09
N LYS A 334 13.32 4.18 -19.66
CA LYS A 334 14.13 3.34 -20.55
C LYS A 334 15.59 3.41 -20.13
N GLY A 335 16.09 2.34 -19.50
CA GLY A 335 17.39 2.33 -18.87
C GLY A 335 17.47 3.40 -17.77
N THR A 336 18.36 4.38 -17.95
CA THR A 336 18.52 5.53 -17.02
C THR A 336 17.78 6.78 -17.46
N VAL A 337 17.08 6.75 -18.60
CA VAL A 337 16.38 7.91 -19.17
C VAL A 337 14.88 7.82 -18.90
N SER A 338 14.28 8.91 -18.43
CA SER A 338 12.84 9.02 -18.17
C SER A 338 12.15 9.92 -19.20
N PHE A 339 10.96 9.55 -19.63
CA PHE A 339 10.11 10.32 -20.53
C PHE A 339 8.72 10.52 -19.91
N PRO A 340 8.12 11.73 -19.96
CA PRO A 340 6.75 11.92 -19.53
C PRO A 340 5.80 11.16 -20.46
N ALA A 341 5.01 10.23 -19.93
CA ALA A 341 3.96 9.56 -20.68
C ALA A 341 2.64 10.35 -20.63
N THR A 342 2.44 11.11 -19.55
CA THR A 342 1.28 11.99 -19.38
C THR A 342 1.68 13.42 -19.06
N LYS A 343 0.76 14.34 -19.36
CA LYS A 343 0.86 15.78 -19.07
C LYS A 343 -0.44 16.36 -18.50
N HIS A 344 -1.25 15.50 -17.87
CA HIS A 344 -2.62 15.85 -17.47
C HIS A 344 -2.65 16.91 -16.35
N ASN A 345 -1.54 17.10 -15.64
CA ASN A 345 -1.41 18.10 -14.58
C ASN A 345 -0.89 19.46 -15.10
N ASP A 346 -0.18 19.53 -16.24
CA ASP A 346 0.57 20.70 -16.68
C ASP A 346 -0.26 22.00 -16.65
N MET A 347 -1.47 21.98 -17.21
CA MET A 347 -2.35 23.15 -17.27
C MET A 347 -2.76 23.70 -15.89
N LEU A 348 -2.78 22.84 -14.87
CA LEU A 348 -3.12 23.22 -13.50
C LEU A 348 -1.88 23.66 -12.73
N ILE A 349 -0.75 22.96 -12.92
CA ILE A 349 0.53 23.29 -12.25
C ILE A 349 1.00 24.69 -12.57
N ASP A 350 0.83 25.15 -13.82
CA ASP A 350 1.18 26.50 -14.24
C ASP A 350 0.39 27.60 -13.49
N ARG A 351 -0.73 27.24 -12.84
CA ARG A 351 -1.56 28.15 -12.04
C ARG A 351 -1.23 28.11 -10.55
N VAL A 352 -0.42 27.14 -10.12
CA VAL A 352 -0.03 26.97 -8.72
C VAL A 352 1.27 27.72 -8.48
N ARG A 353 1.30 28.49 -7.39
CA ARG A 353 2.55 29.07 -6.89
C ARG A 353 3.15 28.11 -5.89
N TRP A 354 4.32 27.57 -6.23
CA TRP A 354 5.06 26.65 -5.39
C TRP A 354 6.05 27.40 -4.50
N SER A 355 6.42 26.79 -3.39
CA SER A 355 7.61 27.22 -2.66
C SER A 355 8.82 27.23 -3.60
N PRO A 356 9.71 28.24 -3.51
CA PRO A 356 10.86 28.34 -4.40
C PRO A 356 11.85 27.17 -4.25
N THR A 357 11.88 26.54 -3.07
CA THR A 357 12.70 25.36 -2.79
C THR A 357 11.94 24.39 -1.86
N TYR A 358 12.42 23.16 -1.78
CA TYR A 358 12.10 22.21 -0.72
C TYR A 358 13.35 21.35 -0.57
N GLU A 359 13.85 21.18 0.64
CA GLU A 359 15.10 20.47 0.88
C GLU A 359 15.01 19.59 2.12
N PRO A 360 15.63 18.39 2.09
CA PRO A 360 15.86 17.67 3.32
C PRO A 360 16.92 18.40 4.14
N PHE A 361 16.83 18.29 5.46
CA PHE A 361 17.88 18.66 6.39
C PHE A 361 18.03 17.59 7.45
N SER A 362 19.21 17.50 8.04
CA SER A 362 19.47 16.63 9.18
C SER A 362 19.95 17.42 10.40
N PHE A 363 19.83 16.78 11.56
CA PHE A 363 20.30 17.26 12.85
C PHE A 363 20.64 16.06 13.73
N GLU A 364 21.39 16.31 14.81
CA GLU A 364 21.61 15.33 15.87
C GLU A 364 20.35 15.26 16.73
N GLY A 365 19.67 14.12 16.69
CA GLY A 365 18.44 13.85 17.45
C GLY A 365 18.71 13.09 18.75
N ALA A 366 17.67 12.41 19.23
CA ALA A 366 17.77 11.55 20.40
C ALA A 366 18.91 10.53 20.22
N GLN A 367 19.52 10.13 21.34
CA GLN A 367 20.66 9.20 21.37
C GLN A 367 21.90 9.65 20.57
N ASN A 368 21.96 10.92 20.14
CA ASN A 368 22.96 11.47 19.23
C ASN A 368 22.95 10.79 17.84
N GLU A 369 21.83 10.20 17.44
CA GLU A 369 21.66 9.64 16.09
C GLU A 369 21.26 10.73 15.09
N THR A 370 21.51 10.50 13.80
CA THR A 370 21.15 11.48 12.75
C THR A 370 19.65 11.37 12.45
N VAL A 371 18.92 12.45 12.66
CA VAL A 371 17.50 12.56 12.36
C VAL A 371 17.29 13.53 11.20
N TRP A 372 16.29 13.25 10.37
CA TRP A 372 16.02 13.98 9.13
C TRP A 372 14.68 14.72 9.18
N GLY A 373 14.54 15.73 8.34
CA GLY A 373 13.28 16.42 8.13
C GLY A 373 13.26 17.22 6.85
N TRP A 374 12.10 17.76 6.52
CA TRP A 374 11.89 18.66 5.38
C TRP A 374 11.84 20.10 5.81
N HIS A 375 12.45 20.95 4.99
CA HIS A 375 12.29 22.40 5.04
C HIS A 375 11.63 22.89 3.75
N VAL A 376 10.52 23.60 3.89
CA VAL A 376 9.83 24.24 2.75
C VAL A 376 9.54 25.70 3.10
N PRO A 377 10.20 26.69 2.47
CA PRO A 377 9.89 28.10 2.70
C PRO A 377 8.49 28.50 2.22
N PRO A 378 7.98 29.65 2.68
CA PRO A 378 6.78 30.25 2.10
C PRO A 378 6.95 30.51 0.61
N VAL A 379 5.83 30.48 -0.12
CA VAL A 379 5.78 30.88 -1.54
C VAL A 379 6.28 32.32 -1.75
N SER A 380 6.08 33.21 -0.77
CA SER A 380 6.58 34.60 -0.81
C SER A 380 8.10 34.72 -0.66
N GLY A 381 8.81 33.61 -0.43
CA GLY A 381 10.24 33.56 -0.17
C GLY A 381 10.61 33.89 1.29
N THR A 382 11.91 34.09 1.52
CA THR A 382 12.53 34.16 2.85
C THR A 382 13.00 35.57 3.25
N SER A 383 12.64 36.59 2.46
CA SER A 383 13.04 37.99 2.70
C SER A 383 12.36 38.62 3.92
N GLN A 384 11.23 38.06 4.35
CA GLN A 384 10.48 38.46 5.53
C GLN A 384 10.39 37.31 6.52
N LYS A 385 10.24 37.64 7.80
CA LYS A 385 10.06 36.62 8.83
C LYS A 385 8.70 35.92 8.69
N ALA A 386 8.72 34.60 8.55
CA ALA A 386 7.53 33.78 8.33
C ALA A 386 7.07 33.06 9.61
N PRO A 387 5.75 32.86 9.85
CA PRO A 387 5.29 31.89 10.85
C PRO A 387 5.73 30.47 10.49
N LEU A 388 5.74 29.56 11.46
CA LEU A 388 6.14 28.16 11.28
C LEU A 388 4.91 27.24 11.38
N ALA A 389 4.75 26.35 10.40
CA ALA A 389 3.95 25.14 10.50
C ALA A 389 4.88 23.95 10.76
N PHE A 390 4.83 23.42 11.98
CA PHE A 390 5.62 22.27 12.41
C PHE A 390 4.77 21.00 12.32
N LEU A 391 5.05 20.15 11.35
CA LEU A 391 4.23 19.00 10.98
C LEU A 391 4.80 17.70 11.56
N ILE A 392 3.92 16.87 12.12
CA ILE A 392 4.25 15.60 12.77
C ILE A 392 3.43 14.49 12.09
N HIS A 393 4.10 13.49 11.50
CA HIS A 393 3.41 12.42 10.76
C HIS A 393 2.75 11.42 11.70
N GLY A 394 1.76 10.71 11.17
CA GLY A 394 1.16 9.52 11.79
C GLY A 394 1.97 8.26 11.54
N GLY A 395 1.40 7.11 11.91
CA GLY A 395 2.09 5.82 11.94
C GLY A 395 2.01 5.25 13.37
N PRO A 396 3.15 5.06 14.06
CA PRO A 396 4.31 5.93 13.91
C PRO A 396 5.36 5.52 12.89
N GLN A 397 5.35 4.26 12.42
CA GLN A 397 6.32 3.73 11.47
C GLN A 397 5.97 4.12 10.03
N ASN A 398 6.09 5.41 9.76
CA ASN A 398 5.95 6.03 8.44
C ASN A 398 6.98 7.16 8.34
N SER A 399 7.12 7.77 7.17
CA SER A 399 7.96 8.95 6.96
C SER A 399 7.18 10.03 6.23
N TRP A 400 7.54 11.29 6.46
CA TRP A 400 7.31 12.32 5.47
C TRP A 400 8.12 12.04 4.22
N TYR A 401 7.54 11.35 3.25
CA TYR A 401 8.14 11.10 1.95
C TYR A 401 8.12 12.35 1.05
N ASN A 402 8.99 12.36 0.05
CA ASN A 402 8.99 13.29 -1.07
C ASN A 402 7.87 12.90 -2.05
N THR A 403 6.64 13.05 -1.60
CA THR A 403 5.41 12.69 -2.31
C THR A 403 4.52 13.92 -2.43
N TRP A 404 3.67 13.92 -3.46
CA TRP A 404 2.60 14.89 -3.55
C TRP A 404 1.38 14.39 -2.76
N GLY A 405 1.01 15.09 -1.69
CA GLY A 405 -0.17 14.77 -0.89
C GLY A 405 -1.28 15.81 -1.04
N ARG A 406 -2.54 15.36 -1.00
CA ARG A 406 -3.71 16.23 -0.80
C ARG A 406 -3.93 16.58 0.68
N GLY A 407 -3.72 15.62 1.58
CA GLY A 407 -3.73 15.82 3.03
C GLY A 407 -2.36 16.21 3.55
N TRP A 408 -2.30 17.10 4.55
CA TRP A 408 -1.04 17.53 5.20
C TRP A 408 0.05 18.07 4.25
N SER A 409 -0.38 18.58 3.09
CA SER A 409 0.49 19.06 2.02
C SER A 409 1.37 20.24 2.43
N PHE A 410 2.69 20.10 2.32
CA PHE A 410 3.64 21.17 2.69
C PHE A 410 3.40 22.44 1.87
N GLN A 411 3.10 22.27 0.58
CA GLN A 411 2.87 23.38 -0.32
C GLN A 411 1.60 24.15 0.01
N SER A 412 0.58 23.50 0.61
CA SER A 412 -0.63 24.19 1.06
C SER A 412 -0.32 25.16 2.21
N PHE A 413 0.50 24.77 3.18
CA PHE A 413 0.94 25.65 4.26
C PHE A 413 1.89 26.74 3.75
N ALA A 414 2.84 26.38 2.89
CA ALA A 414 3.75 27.34 2.26
C ALA A 414 3.01 28.43 1.46
N ALA A 415 1.94 28.07 0.76
CA ALA A 415 1.08 28.99 0.03
C ALA A 415 0.31 29.97 0.94
N GLN A 416 0.04 29.57 2.19
CA GLN A 416 -0.56 30.44 3.22
C GLN A 416 0.49 31.30 3.96
N GLY A 417 1.75 31.26 3.54
CA GLY A 417 2.81 32.11 4.08
C GLY A 417 3.61 31.49 5.23
N TYR A 418 3.41 30.20 5.54
CA TYR A 418 4.18 29.50 6.57
C TYR A 418 5.50 28.96 6.01
N ALA A 419 6.56 28.98 6.80
CA ALA A 419 7.64 28.03 6.63
C ALA A 419 7.14 26.68 7.17
N VAL A 420 7.47 25.58 6.49
CA VAL A 420 7.14 24.23 6.92
C VAL A 420 8.40 23.53 7.38
N ILE A 421 8.32 22.91 8.56
CA ILE A 421 9.29 21.95 9.05
C ILE A 421 8.54 20.66 9.36
N ALA A 422 8.99 19.54 8.80
CA ALA A 422 8.36 18.24 8.99
C ALA A 422 9.45 17.22 9.34
N ILE A 423 9.44 16.67 10.55
CA ILE A 423 10.52 15.81 11.07
C ILE A 423 10.14 14.34 10.89
N ASN A 424 11.10 13.54 10.44
CA ASN A 424 11.04 12.08 10.43
C ASN A 424 11.79 11.57 11.66
N PHE A 425 11.05 11.41 12.76
CA PHE A 425 11.58 11.05 14.08
C PHE A 425 11.88 9.55 14.19
N HIS A 426 12.61 9.13 15.23
CA HIS A 426 12.89 7.72 15.60
C HIS A 426 11.61 6.88 15.54
N GLY A 427 11.60 5.88 14.66
CA GLY A 427 10.39 5.16 14.26
C GLY A 427 10.11 5.26 12.76
N SER A 428 10.63 6.28 12.07
CA SER A 428 10.35 6.50 10.64
C SER A 428 10.91 5.39 9.74
N ASP A 429 10.11 4.91 8.80
CA ASP A 429 10.33 3.67 8.03
C ASP A 429 11.36 3.77 6.87
N SER A 430 11.83 4.97 6.51
CA SER A 430 12.72 5.17 5.35
C SER A 430 14.22 5.29 5.69
N TYR A 431 14.60 5.01 6.93
CA TYR A 431 15.98 5.20 7.44
C TYR A 431 16.64 3.91 7.97
N GLY A 432 16.10 2.73 7.59
CA GLY A 432 16.61 1.41 7.98
C GLY A 432 15.86 0.82 9.16
N GLN A 433 15.86 -0.52 9.29
CA GLN A 433 14.98 -1.21 10.24
C GLN A 433 15.30 -0.84 11.69
N LYS A 434 16.58 -0.65 12.04
CA LYS A 434 16.96 -0.23 13.40
C LYS A 434 16.33 1.11 13.79
N PHE A 435 16.22 2.06 12.85
CA PHE A 435 15.59 3.35 13.12
C PHE A 435 14.07 3.20 13.24
N THR A 436 13.45 2.34 12.44
CA THR A 436 12.02 1.96 12.57
C THR A 436 11.71 1.34 13.94
N ASP A 437 12.53 0.39 14.40
CA ASP A 437 12.32 -0.35 15.64
C ASP A 437 12.58 0.49 16.90
N SER A 438 13.31 1.59 16.76
CA SER A 438 13.73 2.41 17.90
C SER A 438 12.57 2.99 18.72
N ILE A 439 11.37 3.06 18.13
CA ILE A 439 10.18 3.61 18.79
C ILE A 439 9.47 2.61 19.70
N THR A 440 9.72 1.31 19.56
CA THR A 440 9.05 0.27 20.35
C THR A 440 9.34 0.46 21.83
N GLY A 441 8.29 0.64 22.64
CA GLY A 441 8.39 0.98 24.07
C GLY A 441 8.75 2.45 24.36
N GLU A 442 8.94 3.27 23.32
CA GLU A 442 9.48 4.64 23.40
C GLU A 442 8.54 5.68 22.74
N TYR A 443 7.24 5.37 22.61
CA TYR A 443 6.21 6.24 22.00
C TYR A 443 6.23 7.69 22.54
N GLY A 444 6.43 7.90 23.83
CA GLY A 444 6.43 9.24 24.44
C GLY A 444 7.80 9.93 24.51
N THR A 445 8.88 9.26 24.11
CA THR A 445 10.26 9.61 24.51
C THR A 445 11.10 10.02 23.30
N LEU A 446 11.71 9.09 22.57
CA LEU A 446 12.63 9.41 21.47
C LEU A 446 11.97 10.29 20.40
N PRO A 447 10.73 10.02 19.96
CA PRO A 447 10.03 10.89 19.02
C PRO A 447 9.84 12.31 19.55
N PHE A 448 9.53 12.46 20.84
CA PHE A 448 9.35 13.78 21.43
C PHE A 448 10.67 14.56 21.51
N GLU A 449 11.76 13.89 21.91
CA GLU A 449 13.11 14.49 21.95
C GLU A 449 13.56 14.94 20.55
N ASP A 450 13.35 14.11 19.53
CA ASP A 450 13.64 14.47 18.13
C ASP A 450 12.87 15.69 17.66
N LEU A 451 11.59 15.81 18.04
CA LEU A 451 10.77 16.95 17.69
C LEU A 451 11.26 18.23 18.38
N GLU A 452 11.68 18.16 19.65
CA GLU A 452 12.27 19.29 20.39
C GLU A 452 13.61 19.74 19.77
N LEU A 453 14.49 18.79 19.49
CA LEU A 453 15.80 19.03 18.88
C LEU A 453 15.66 19.53 17.44
N GLY A 454 14.77 18.92 16.65
CA GLY A 454 14.48 19.27 15.26
C GLY A 454 13.90 20.67 15.12
N LEU A 455 12.96 21.06 16.00
CA LEU A 455 12.45 22.43 16.06
C LEU A 455 13.58 23.43 16.34
N THR A 456 14.45 23.10 17.30
CA THR A 456 15.57 23.97 17.69
C THR A 456 16.61 24.09 16.58
N ALA A 457 16.99 22.97 15.96
CA ALA A 457 17.89 22.93 14.83
C ALA A 457 17.35 23.75 13.65
N ALA A 458 16.06 23.59 13.31
CA ALA A 458 15.42 24.34 12.25
C ALA A 458 15.41 25.85 12.50
N LEU A 459 15.05 26.30 13.71
CA LEU A 459 15.04 27.72 14.06
C LEU A 459 16.44 28.35 14.06
N ASN A 460 17.47 27.58 14.42
CA ASN A 460 18.86 28.03 14.36
C ASN A 460 19.37 28.10 12.91
N LYS A 461 19.04 27.10 12.09
CA LYS A 461 19.49 27.01 10.70
C LYS A 461 18.80 28.03 9.80
N TYR A 462 17.51 28.28 10.01
CA TYR A 462 16.67 29.07 9.13
C TYR A 462 16.20 30.38 9.80
N ALA A 463 17.08 31.39 9.82
CA ALA A 463 16.88 32.66 10.55
C ALA A 463 15.62 33.48 10.16
N TYR A 464 15.04 33.21 8.98
CA TYR A 464 13.80 33.85 8.53
C TYR A 464 12.56 33.24 9.20
N ILE A 465 12.65 32.08 9.85
CA ILE A 465 11.53 31.48 10.57
C ILE A 465 11.31 32.23 11.89
N ASN A 466 10.10 32.69 12.12
CA ASN A 466 9.70 33.34 13.37
C ASN A 466 9.13 32.31 14.35
N GLY A 467 10.00 31.77 15.21
CA GLY A 467 9.59 30.82 16.25
C GLY A 467 8.51 31.34 17.22
N SER A 468 8.36 32.66 17.40
CA SER A 468 7.28 33.22 18.23
C SER A 468 5.87 33.13 17.59
N ARG A 469 5.81 32.72 16.32
CA ARG A 469 4.60 32.51 15.51
C ARG A 469 4.58 31.08 14.95
N ALA A 470 4.96 30.10 15.75
CA ALA A 470 4.91 28.69 15.38
C ALA A 470 3.56 28.05 15.75
N VAL A 471 3.11 27.09 14.95
CA VAL A 471 1.99 26.19 15.24
C VAL A 471 2.45 24.75 15.01
N ALA A 472 2.05 23.82 15.86
CA ALA A 472 2.32 22.39 15.67
C ALA A 472 1.03 21.68 15.25
N LEU A 473 1.15 20.77 14.29
CA LEU A 473 0.02 20.06 13.72
C LEU A 473 0.38 18.59 13.46
N GLY A 474 -0.51 17.65 13.78
CA GLY A 474 -0.31 16.23 13.48
C GLY A 474 -1.61 15.43 13.47
N ALA A 475 -1.57 14.26 12.82
CA ALA A 475 -2.69 13.32 12.76
C ALA A 475 -2.33 11.91 13.23
N SER A 476 -3.30 11.13 13.74
CA SER A 476 -3.06 9.77 14.25
C SER A 476 -1.96 9.79 15.32
N TYR A 477 -0.87 9.03 15.18
CA TYR A 477 0.29 9.14 16.08
C TYR A 477 0.85 10.58 16.17
N GLY A 478 0.86 11.33 15.07
CA GLY A 478 1.21 12.75 15.09
C GLY A 478 0.26 13.57 15.96
N GLY A 479 -1.03 13.22 15.99
CA GLY A 479 -2.03 13.79 16.90
C GLY A 479 -1.80 13.39 18.36
N TYR A 480 -1.35 12.15 18.62
CA TYR A 480 -0.85 11.73 19.93
C TYR A 480 0.32 12.60 20.39
N MET A 481 1.29 12.89 19.52
CA MET A 481 2.37 13.84 19.84
C MET A 481 1.88 15.26 20.08
N ILE A 482 0.81 15.71 19.43
CA ILE A 482 0.22 17.01 19.75
C ILE A 482 -0.36 17.04 21.17
N ASN A 483 -1.08 15.99 21.58
CA ASN A 483 -1.55 15.85 22.96
C ASN A 483 -0.38 15.79 23.95
N TRP A 484 0.66 15.03 23.60
CA TRP A 484 1.87 14.89 24.41
C TRP A 484 2.58 16.24 24.59
N ILE A 485 2.79 16.99 23.50
CA ILE A 485 3.33 18.36 23.52
C ILE A 485 2.50 19.27 24.43
N ALA A 486 1.16 19.21 24.35
CA ALA A 486 0.27 20.01 25.19
C ALA A 486 0.49 19.74 26.69
N GLY A 487 0.82 18.50 27.06
CA GLY A 487 1.16 18.09 28.43
C GLY A 487 2.55 18.52 28.91
N HIS A 488 3.45 18.96 28.01
CA HIS A 488 4.83 19.34 28.30
C HIS A 488 5.04 20.86 28.16
N PRO A 489 5.03 21.64 29.26
CA PRO A 489 5.03 23.11 29.19
C PRO A 489 6.22 23.72 28.43
N LYS A 490 7.40 23.12 28.51
CA LYS A 490 8.60 23.62 27.83
C LYS A 490 8.44 23.60 26.31
N MET A 491 7.84 22.54 25.77
CA MET A 491 7.61 22.39 24.34
C MET A 491 6.33 23.13 23.90
N SER A 492 5.20 22.97 24.59
CA SER A 492 3.94 23.65 24.21
C SER A 492 4.04 25.17 24.18
N GLN A 493 4.81 25.79 25.09
CA GLN A 493 5.01 27.25 25.11
C GLN A 493 5.76 27.79 23.89
N ARG A 494 6.39 26.91 23.09
CA ARG A 494 7.03 27.26 21.81
C ARG A 494 6.00 27.49 20.71
N PHE A 495 4.75 27.07 20.89
CA PHE A 495 3.70 27.12 19.88
C PHE A 495 2.55 28.04 20.30
N ARG A 496 1.94 28.69 19.31
CA ARG A 496 0.75 29.56 19.47
C ARG A 496 -0.56 28.80 19.31
N ALA A 497 -0.51 27.67 18.60
CA ALA A 497 -1.63 26.76 18.46
C ALA A 497 -1.09 25.33 18.28
N LEU A 498 -1.91 24.38 18.71
CA LEU A 498 -1.71 22.94 18.59
C LEU A 498 -2.93 22.37 17.86
N VAL A 499 -2.72 21.68 16.76
CA VAL A 499 -3.79 21.08 15.94
C VAL A 499 -3.67 19.57 16.00
N ASN A 500 -4.58 18.95 16.75
CA ASN A 500 -4.71 17.50 16.80
C ASN A 500 -5.82 17.06 15.85
N HIS A 501 -5.52 16.06 15.01
CA HIS A 501 -6.48 15.38 14.14
C HIS A 501 -6.44 13.87 14.43
N ASP A 502 -7.53 13.31 14.94
CA ASP A 502 -7.67 11.86 15.18
C ASP A 502 -6.54 11.24 16.01
N GLY A 503 -5.97 12.00 16.96
CA GLY A 503 -4.85 11.56 17.78
C GLY A 503 -5.25 10.78 19.03
N LEU A 504 -4.38 9.86 19.44
CA LEU A 504 -4.54 9.09 20.68
C LEU A 504 -4.41 10.01 21.90
N PHE A 505 -5.32 9.88 22.87
CA PHE A 505 -5.30 10.68 24.11
C PHE A 505 -5.00 9.84 25.35
N ASP A 506 -5.67 8.70 25.51
CA ASP A 506 -5.41 7.74 26.59
C ASP A 506 -4.97 6.40 25.99
N MET A 507 -3.68 6.07 26.14
CA MET A 507 -3.11 4.81 25.64
C MET A 507 -3.71 3.58 26.33
N ARG A 508 -4.23 3.72 27.54
CA ARG A 508 -4.92 2.62 28.23
C ARG A 508 -6.28 2.38 27.61
N GLU A 509 -7.00 3.44 27.24
CA GLU A 509 -8.28 3.31 26.54
C GLU A 509 -8.08 2.75 25.14
N MET A 510 -7.00 3.11 24.44
CA MET A 510 -6.63 2.52 23.16
C MET A 510 -6.65 0.99 23.21
N ALA A 511 -6.08 0.36 24.25
CA ALA A 511 -6.09 -1.10 24.42
C ALA A 511 -7.48 -1.74 24.56
N TYR A 512 -8.52 -0.95 24.86
CA TYR A 512 -9.91 -1.43 24.95
C TYR A 512 -10.76 -1.09 23.72
N VAL A 513 -10.33 -0.15 22.88
CA VAL A 513 -11.13 0.37 21.75
C VAL A 513 -10.48 0.14 20.39
N THR A 514 -9.18 -0.14 20.34
CA THR A 514 -8.53 -0.63 19.13
C THR A 514 -8.90 -2.08 18.94
N GLU A 515 -9.19 -2.43 17.70
CA GLU A 515 -9.35 -3.81 17.30
C GLU A 515 -7.97 -4.44 17.00
N GLU A 516 -6.99 -3.66 16.56
CA GLU A 516 -5.61 -4.06 16.25
C GLU A 516 -4.72 -4.04 17.51
N LEU A 517 -4.75 -5.12 18.30
CA LEU A 517 -4.12 -5.18 19.62
C LEU A 517 -2.61 -5.36 19.57
N TRP A 518 -2.05 -5.76 18.43
CA TRP A 518 -0.59 -5.81 18.25
C TRP A 518 0.09 -4.44 18.45
N PHE A 519 -0.58 -3.32 18.20
CA PHE A 519 -0.04 -2.00 18.54
C PHE A 519 0.16 -1.81 20.05
N THR A 520 -0.82 -2.23 20.85
CA THR A 520 -0.74 -2.06 22.30
C THR A 520 0.20 -3.07 22.95
N GLU A 521 0.25 -4.29 22.41
CA GLU A 521 1.04 -5.39 22.97
C GLU A 521 2.53 -5.32 22.56
N HIS A 522 2.83 -5.01 21.29
CA HIS A 522 4.19 -4.93 20.79
C HIS A 522 4.75 -3.52 20.89
N ASP A 523 4.18 -2.60 20.14
CA ASP A 523 4.71 -1.26 19.93
C ASP A 523 4.73 -0.41 21.22
N ALA A 524 3.64 -0.46 22.01
CA ALA A 524 3.57 0.23 23.28
C ALA A 524 4.26 -0.54 24.44
N GLY A 525 4.66 -1.79 24.21
CA GLY A 525 5.43 -2.61 25.16
C GLY A 525 4.61 -3.42 26.18
N GLY A 526 3.29 -3.52 26.01
CA GLY A 526 2.38 -4.31 26.87
C GLY A 526 1.78 -3.57 28.05
#